data_AF-A0A6G6GIT4-F1
#
_entry.id   AF-A0A6G6GIT4-F1
#
_cell.length_a   1.000
_cell.length_b   1.000
_cell.length_c   1.000
_cell.angle_alpha   90.00
_cell.angle_beta   90.00
_cell.angle_gamma   90.00
#
_symmetry.space_group_name_H-M   'P 1'
#
loop_
_entity.id
_entity.type
_entity.pdbx_description
1 polymer ?
#
loop_
_entity_poly.entity_id
_entity_poly.type
_entity_poly.pdbx_seq_one_letter_code
_entity_poly.pdbx_strand_id
1 'polypeptide(L)'
;MKNLISTLLIILMGCNSEYEFETIASYQAEQSNLSTHLTVVGKVLSGEDLGEGLADGFITSEKFSDTIHFQATPTKVLTLKYKNIEMINQKSFAPTLLQCLNQMGYIDYNKEELEELGKIVRAATYGPKGTFLKGQTKLIKVQDVTYKTF
;
A
#
# COMPACT_ATOMS: atom_id res chain seq x y z
N MET A 1 49.79 -26.85 22.75
CA MET A 1 48.74 -26.31 23.64
C MET A 1 48.99 -24.84 23.88
N LYS A 2 48.22 -23.96 23.25
CA LYS A 2 47.58 -22.79 23.87
C LYS A 2 46.81 -22.04 22.80
N ASN A 3 45.50 -22.17 22.92
CA ASN A 3 44.48 -21.46 22.17
C ASN A 3 44.64 -19.96 22.44
N LEU A 4 44.54 -19.13 21.40
CA LEU A 4 44.09 -17.75 21.57
C LEU A 4 43.25 -17.39 20.34
N ILE A 5 42.00 -17.87 20.35
CA ILE A 5 40.96 -17.40 19.44
C ILE A 5 40.47 -16.09 20.03
N SER A 6 40.92 -14.98 19.47
CA SER A 6 40.40 -13.65 19.79
C SER A 6 39.03 -13.51 19.13
N THR A 7 37.98 -13.71 19.92
CA THR A 7 36.59 -13.44 19.54
C THR A 7 36.41 -11.93 19.35
N LEU A 8 36.33 -11.48 18.10
CA LEU A 8 35.97 -10.12 17.76
C LEU A 8 34.44 -9.96 17.93
N LEU A 9 34.03 -9.36 19.05
CA LEU A 9 32.64 -9.02 19.31
C LEU A 9 32.31 -7.73 18.55
N ILE A 10 31.76 -7.84 17.34
CA ILE A 10 31.22 -6.69 16.60
C ILE A 10 29.84 -6.39 17.21
N ILE A 11 29.79 -5.42 18.12
CA ILE A 11 28.53 -4.83 18.57
C ILE A 11 28.05 -3.92 17.44
N LEU A 12 27.19 -4.45 16.57
CA LEU A 12 26.41 -3.64 15.64
C LEU A 12 25.41 -2.83 16.48
N MET A 13 25.78 -1.59 16.81
CA MET A 13 24.81 -0.58 17.23
C MET A 13 23.91 -0.30 16.02
N GLY A 14 22.85 -1.09 15.89
CA GLY A 14 21.73 -0.81 15.00
C GLY A 14 20.98 0.41 15.54
N CYS A 15 21.54 1.59 15.31
CA CYS A 15 20.84 2.85 15.51
C CYS A 15 19.89 3.00 14.31
N ASN A 16 18.75 2.31 14.34
CA ASN A 16 17.65 2.66 13.44
C ASN A 16 17.07 3.96 13.98
N SER A 17 17.64 5.09 13.55
CA SER A 17 17.07 6.40 13.82
C SER A 17 15.68 6.47 13.22
N GLU A 18 14.77 7.08 13.97
CA GLU A 18 13.48 7.49 13.47
C GLU A 18 13.62 8.25 12.14
N TYR A 19 12.73 7.97 11.18
CA TYR A 19 12.74 8.64 9.86
C TYR A 19 11.32 8.80 9.31
N GLU A 20 11.15 9.85 8.50
CA GLU A 20 9.93 10.04 7.70
C GLU A 20 10.11 9.41 6.33
N PHE A 21 9.01 8.99 5.70
CA PHE A 21 9.06 8.40 4.38
C PHE A 21 7.96 8.92 3.45
N GLU A 22 8.27 8.88 2.16
CA GLU A 22 7.33 9.00 1.06
C GLU A 22 7.50 7.78 0.14
N THR A 23 6.41 7.06 -0.15
CA THR A 23 6.36 5.99 -1.15
C THR A 23 5.39 6.39 -2.25
N ILE A 24 5.83 6.39 -3.50
CA ILE A 24 4.98 6.55 -4.68
C ILE A 24 4.96 5.23 -5.42
N ALA A 25 3.78 4.67 -5.66
CA ALA A 25 3.65 3.36 -6.27
C ALA A 25 2.47 3.29 -7.25
N SER A 26 2.69 2.57 -8.36
CA SER A 26 1.69 2.32 -9.39
C SER A 26 1.53 0.82 -9.61
N TYR A 27 0.27 0.36 -9.69
CA TYR A 27 -0.06 -1.04 -9.88
C TYR A 27 -1.17 -1.21 -10.92
N GLN A 28 -1.22 -2.39 -11.55
CA GLN A 28 -2.24 -2.74 -12.54
C GLN A 28 -2.73 -4.17 -12.37
N ALA A 29 -4.04 -4.34 -12.23
CA ALA A 29 -4.70 -5.64 -12.18
C ALA A 29 -4.65 -6.33 -13.56
N GLU A 30 -4.33 -7.62 -13.59
CA GLU A 30 -4.13 -8.38 -14.82
C GLU A 30 -5.43 -8.66 -15.58
N GLN A 31 -6.53 -8.91 -14.88
CA GLN A 31 -7.79 -9.32 -15.51
C GLN A 31 -8.72 -8.13 -15.71
N SER A 32 -8.88 -7.28 -14.70
CA SER A 32 -9.80 -6.14 -14.78
C SER A 32 -9.21 -4.89 -15.43
N ASN A 33 -7.90 -4.88 -15.73
CA ASN A 33 -7.14 -3.70 -16.19
C ASN A 33 -7.31 -2.47 -15.27
N LEU A 34 -7.70 -2.70 -14.02
CA LEU A 34 -7.78 -1.65 -13.00
C LEU A 34 -6.36 -1.17 -12.70
N SER A 35 -6.14 0.13 -12.81
CA SER A 35 -4.86 0.76 -12.48
C SER A 35 -5.02 1.57 -11.20
N THR A 36 -4.05 1.48 -10.31
CA THR A 36 -4.00 2.28 -9.09
C THR A 36 -2.69 3.04 -9.02
N HIS A 37 -2.75 4.28 -8.57
CA HIS A 37 -1.60 5.08 -8.22
C HIS A 37 -1.80 5.57 -6.80
N LEU A 38 -0.78 5.43 -5.95
CA LEU A 38 -0.85 5.95 -4.59
C LEU A 38 0.47 6.54 -4.14
N THR A 39 0.33 7.59 -3.34
CA THR A 39 1.40 8.19 -2.54
C THR A 39 1.13 7.89 -1.08
N VAL A 40 2.12 7.38 -0.37
CA VAL A 40 2.07 7.15 1.07
C VAL A 40 3.08 8.05 1.74
N VAL A 41 2.63 8.83 2.72
CA VAL A 41 3.52 9.60 3.60
C VAL A 41 3.34 9.11 5.03
N GLY A 42 4.44 8.91 5.75
CA GLY A 42 4.39 8.39 7.11
C GLY A 42 5.73 8.44 7.82
N LYS A 43 5.80 7.71 8.93
CA LYS A 43 6.96 7.72 9.83
C LYS A 43 7.25 6.33 10.37
N VAL A 44 8.54 5.98 10.48
CA VAL A 44 9.03 4.78 11.16
C VAL A 44 9.71 5.23 12.46
N LEU A 45 9.23 4.70 13.59
CA LEU A 45 9.79 5.02 14.90
C LEU A 45 11.10 4.26 15.15
N SER A 46 11.96 4.83 15.98
CA SER A 46 13.23 4.20 16.35
C SER A 46 13.00 2.80 16.95
N GLY A 47 13.67 1.79 16.39
CA GLY A 47 13.53 0.39 16.83
C GLY A 47 12.40 -0.39 16.17
N GLU A 48 11.53 0.26 15.40
CA GLU A 48 10.49 -0.42 14.62
C GLU A 48 10.98 -0.77 13.21
N ASP A 49 10.45 -1.85 12.65
CA ASP A 49 10.75 -2.26 11.27
C ASP A 49 9.73 -1.69 10.27
N LEU A 50 8.52 -1.39 10.74
CA LEU A 50 7.39 -0.88 9.97
C LEU A 50 6.91 0.45 10.56
N GLY A 51 6.42 1.32 9.68
CA GLY A 51 5.88 2.62 10.07
C GLY A 51 4.35 2.65 10.13
N GLU A 52 3.84 3.85 10.37
CA GLU A 52 2.44 4.18 10.12
C GLU A 52 2.37 5.36 9.15
N GLY A 53 1.49 5.26 8.15
CA GLY A 53 1.36 6.26 7.11
C GLY A 53 -0.06 6.43 6.60
N LEU A 54 -0.25 7.53 5.88
CA LEU A 54 -1.45 7.87 5.14
C LEU A 54 -1.20 7.60 3.66
N ALA A 55 -1.95 6.67 3.09
CA ALA A 55 -2.06 6.51 1.65
C ALA A 55 -3.10 7.48 1.10
N ASP A 56 -2.73 8.23 0.08
CA ASP A 56 -3.60 9.00 -0.80
C ASP A 56 -3.39 8.49 -2.22
N GLY A 57 -4.47 8.15 -2.91
CA GLY A 57 -4.36 7.53 -4.21
C GLY A 57 -5.63 7.60 -5.03
N PHE A 58 -5.52 7.04 -6.22
CA PHE A 58 -6.62 6.95 -7.14
C PHE A 58 -6.61 5.67 -7.94
N ILE A 59 -7.79 5.27 -8.40
CA ILE A 59 -8.02 4.08 -9.19
C ILE A 59 -8.74 4.48 -10.47
N THR A 60 -8.22 4.00 -11.59
CA THR A 60 -8.83 4.12 -12.92
C THR A 60 -9.06 2.75 -13.54
N SER A 61 -9.96 2.68 -14.51
CA SER A 61 -10.19 1.52 -15.35
C SER A 61 -10.81 2.01 -16.65
N GLU A 62 -10.58 1.31 -17.76
CA GLU A 62 -11.22 1.62 -19.05
C GLU A 62 -12.75 1.54 -18.98
N LYS A 63 -13.28 0.78 -18.02
CA LYS A 63 -14.72 0.69 -17.76
C LYS A 63 -15.26 1.90 -17.00
N PHE A 64 -14.41 2.62 -16.27
CA PHE A 64 -14.84 3.73 -15.42
C PHE A 64 -15.06 4.98 -16.25
N SER A 65 -16.18 5.65 -16.01
CA SER A 65 -16.43 6.97 -16.62
C SER A 65 -15.68 8.11 -15.92
N ASP A 66 -14.97 7.84 -14.82
CA ASP A 66 -14.23 8.79 -14.00
C ASP A 66 -13.25 8.06 -13.07
N THR A 67 -12.56 8.79 -12.20
CA THR A 67 -11.55 8.28 -11.27
C THR A 67 -12.14 8.05 -9.88
N ILE A 68 -11.75 6.94 -9.24
CA ILE A 68 -12.04 6.71 -7.82
C ILE A 68 -10.86 7.25 -7.02
N HIS A 69 -11.07 8.25 -6.17
CA HIS A 69 -10.04 8.75 -5.25
C HIS A 69 -10.19 8.09 -3.88
N PHE A 70 -9.09 7.80 -3.19
CA PHE A 70 -9.14 7.20 -1.87
C PHE A 70 -8.06 7.75 -0.94
N GLN A 71 -8.37 7.71 0.36
CA GLN A 71 -7.41 7.89 1.43
C GLN A 71 -7.54 6.74 2.42
N ALA A 72 -6.42 6.16 2.85
CA ALA A 72 -6.39 5.01 3.73
C ALA A 72 -5.21 5.05 4.71
N THR A 73 -5.41 4.38 5.83
CA THR A 73 -4.39 4.12 6.87
C THR A 73 -4.25 2.60 7.03
N PRO A 74 -3.33 2.10 7.87
CA PRO A 74 -3.16 0.66 8.05
C PRO A 74 -4.42 -0.09 8.52
N THR A 75 -5.36 0.62 9.14
CA THR A 75 -6.53 0.02 9.82
C THR A 75 -7.88 0.42 9.22
N LYS A 76 -7.94 1.45 8.37
CA LYS A 76 -9.20 1.96 7.82
C LYS A 76 -9.02 2.71 6.51
N VAL A 77 -10.09 2.70 5.71
CA VAL A 77 -10.31 3.64 4.62
C VAL A 77 -10.92 4.91 5.22
N LEU A 78 -10.22 6.03 5.09
CA LEU A 78 -10.72 7.33 5.55
C LEU A 78 -11.80 7.83 4.61
N THR A 79 -11.51 7.82 3.31
CA THR A 79 -12.44 8.24 2.26
C THR A 79 -12.25 7.39 1.01
N LEU A 80 -13.33 7.09 0.31
CA LEU A 80 -13.33 6.61 -1.06
C LEU A 80 -14.42 7.38 -1.82
N LYS A 81 -14.03 8.07 -2.89
CA LYS A 81 -14.84 9.06 -3.60
C LYS A 81 -14.89 8.76 -5.09
N TYR A 82 -16.08 8.81 -5.67
CA TYR A 82 -16.29 8.74 -7.11
C TYR A 82 -17.52 9.56 -7.47
N LYS A 83 -17.35 10.66 -8.22
CA LYS A 83 -18.44 11.60 -8.53
C LYS A 83 -19.20 12.01 -7.27
N ASN A 84 -20.48 11.61 -7.16
CA ASN A 84 -21.37 11.91 -6.03
C ASN A 84 -21.41 10.77 -4.99
N ILE A 85 -20.63 9.70 -5.16
CA ILE A 85 -20.51 8.60 -4.22
C ILE A 85 -19.34 8.89 -3.29
N GLU A 86 -19.59 8.84 -1.99
CA GLU A 86 -18.58 9.01 -0.95
C GLU A 86 -18.78 7.96 0.15
N MET A 87 -17.71 7.22 0.47
CA MET A 87 -17.66 6.26 1.56
C MET A 87 -16.62 6.70 2.57
N ILE A 88 -17.04 6.90 3.82
CA ILE A 88 -16.21 7.50 4.87
C ILE A 88 -15.99 6.50 6.00
N ASN A 89 -14.79 6.49 6.57
CA ASN A 89 -14.44 5.76 7.79
C ASN A 89 -14.83 4.27 7.76
N GLN A 90 -14.45 3.60 6.67
CA GLN A 90 -14.74 2.19 6.46
C GLN A 90 -13.60 1.31 6.97
N LYS A 91 -13.92 0.11 7.46
CA LYS A 91 -12.95 -0.78 8.13
C LYS A 91 -12.01 -1.50 7.17
N SER A 92 -12.40 -1.73 5.92
CA SER A 92 -11.64 -2.57 5.00
C SER A 92 -11.71 -2.08 3.57
N PHE A 93 -10.57 -2.00 2.91
CA PHE A 93 -10.45 -1.43 1.57
C PHE A 93 -11.22 -2.22 0.51
N ALA A 94 -11.01 -3.53 0.42
CA ALA A 94 -11.58 -4.34 -0.65
C ALA A 94 -13.13 -4.39 -0.62
N PRO A 95 -13.80 -4.61 0.54
CA PRO A 95 -15.25 -4.54 0.62
C PRO A 95 -15.81 -3.15 0.31
N THR A 96 -15.12 -2.08 0.74
CA THR A 96 -15.53 -0.71 0.45
C THR A 96 -15.42 -0.40 -1.03
N LEU A 97 -14.32 -0.79 -1.67
CA LEU A 97 -14.16 -0.64 -3.11
C LEU A 97 -15.21 -1.45 -3.88
N LEU A 98 -15.45 -2.71 -3.51
CA LEU A 98 -16.50 -3.53 -4.12
C LEU A 98 -17.88 -2.90 -3.98
N GLN A 99 -18.21 -2.36 -2.80
CA GLN A 99 -19.47 -1.65 -2.58
C GLN A 99 -19.58 -0.42 -3.49
N CYS A 100 -18.50 0.35 -3.64
CA CYS A 100 -18.47 1.53 -4.50
C CYS A 100 -18.69 1.13 -5.97
N LEU A 101 -17.96 0.11 -6.44
CA LEU A 101 -18.11 -0.43 -7.80
C LEU A 101 -19.54 -0.91 -8.06
N ASN A 102 -20.16 -1.60 -7.10
CA ASN A 102 -21.55 -2.04 -7.22
C ASN A 102 -22.53 -0.84 -7.31
N GLN A 103 -22.32 0.22 -6.52
CA GLN A 103 -23.13 1.43 -6.60
C GLN A 103 -22.95 2.19 -7.92
N MET A 104 -21.79 2.01 -8.58
CA MET A 104 -21.49 2.54 -9.90
C MET A 104 -22.05 1.66 -11.04
N GLY A 105 -22.63 0.50 -10.72
CA GLY A 105 -23.12 -0.47 -11.71
C GLY A 105 -22.04 -1.42 -12.26
N TYR A 106 -20.83 -1.42 -11.69
CA TYR A 106 -19.72 -2.29 -12.07
C TYR A 106 -19.72 -3.57 -11.22
N ILE A 107 -20.57 -4.53 -11.60
CA ILE A 107 -20.89 -5.72 -10.76
C ILE A 107 -19.96 -6.94 -10.95
N ASP A 108 -19.17 -6.97 -12.02
CA ASP A 108 -18.39 -8.16 -12.43
C ASP A 108 -16.88 -8.06 -12.15
N TYR A 109 -16.47 -7.26 -11.17
CA TYR A 109 -15.04 -7.18 -10.80
C TYR A 109 -14.60 -8.42 -10.01
N ASN A 110 -13.40 -8.91 -10.34
CA ASN A 110 -12.82 -10.07 -9.68
C ASN A 110 -12.53 -9.74 -8.19
N LYS A 111 -13.17 -10.48 -7.28
CA LYS A 111 -13.03 -10.25 -5.84
C LYS A 111 -11.61 -10.49 -5.33
N GLU A 112 -10.90 -11.49 -5.85
CA GLU A 112 -9.52 -11.78 -5.45
C GLU A 112 -8.57 -10.64 -5.84
N GLU A 113 -8.79 -10.01 -7.01
CA GLU A 113 -8.05 -8.79 -7.40
C GLU A 113 -8.31 -7.65 -6.42
N LEU A 114 -9.57 -7.39 -6.07
CA LEU A 114 -9.91 -6.32 -5.12
C LEU A 114 -9.31 -6.58 -3.73
N GLU A 115 -9.29 -7.84 -3.29
CA GLU A 115 -8.65 -8.25 -2.03
C GLU A 115 -7.13 -8.04 -2.06
N GLU A 116 -6.46 -8.42 -3.14
CA GLU A 116 -5.03 -8.16 -3.30
C GLU A 116 -4.72 -6.66 -3.36
N LEU A 117 -5.56 -5.87 -4.03
CA LEU A 117 -5.43 -4.41 -4.04
C LEU A 117 -5.52 -3.84 -2.63
N GLY A 118 -6.49 -4.31 -1.84
CA GLY A 118 -6.63 -3.91 -0.45
C GLY A 118 -5.40 -4.26 0.39
N LYS A 119 -4.78 -5.43 0.15
CA LYS A 119 -3.51 -5.82 0.79
C LYS A 119 -2.36 -4.89 0.38
N ILE A 120 -2.26 -4.56 -0.91
CA ILE A 120 -1.22 -3.66 -1.43
C ILE A 120 -1.33 -2.27 -0.80
N VAL A 121 -2.52 -1.67 -0.83
CA VAL A 121 -2.76 -0.34 -0.24
C VAL A 121 -2.42 -0.35 1.25
N ARG A 122 -2.91 -1.36 1.98
CA ARG A 122 -2.61 -1.48 3.41
C ARG A 122 -1.12 -1.69 3.67
N ALA A 123 -0.45 -2.56 2.92
CA ALA A 123 0.96 -2.86 3.16
C ALA A 123 1.85 -1.65 2.89
N ALA A 124 1.55 -0.88 1.84
CA ALA A 124 2.25 0.38 1.55
C ALA A 124 2.13 1.41 2.69
N THR A 125 1.01 1.43 3.44
CA THR A 125 0.84 2.32 4.61
C THR A 125 1.79 2.01 5.77
N TYR A 126 2.44 0.84 5.77
CA TYR A 126 3.50 0.50 6.73
C TYR A 126 4.90 0.95 6.28
N GLY A 127 5.00 1.65 5.15
CA GLY A 127 6.24 2.25 4.66
C GLY A 127 6.97 1.44 3.58
N PRO A 128 8.22 1.83 3.24
CA PRO A 128 8.94 1.27 2.09
C PRO A 128 9.12 -0.25 2.17
N LYS A 129 9.37 -0.80 3.38
CA LYS A 129 9.51 -2.24 3.60
C LYS A 129 8.20 -3.03 3.46
N GLY A 130 7.07 -2.39 3.75
CA GLY A 130 5.74 -2.98 3.54
C GLY A 130 5.25 -2.88 2.10
N THR A 131 5.90 -2.07 1.26
CA THR A 131 5.45 -1.82 -0.12
C THR A 131 5.81 -3.00 -1.02
N PHE A 132 4.80 -3.55 -1.71
CA PHE A 132 5.00 -4.66 -2.64
C PHE A 132 5.81 -4.23 -3.87
N LEU A 133 6.80 -5.06 -4.21
CA LEU A 133 7.69 -4.96 -5.37
C LEU A 133 7.35 -6.02 -6.43
N LYS A 134 7.96 -5.88 -7.61
CA LYS A 134 7.74 -6.77 -8.75
C LYS A 134 7.92 -8.25 -8.36
N GLY A 135 6.90 -9.06 -8.66
CA GLY A 135 6.90 -10.50 -8.39
C GLY A 135 6.41 -10.92 -6.99
N GLN A 136 6.02 -9.97 -6.14
CA GLN A 136 5.50 -10.26 -4.79
C GLN A 136 3.96 -10.33 -4.72
N THR A 137 3.29 -10.14 -5.85
CA THR A 137 1.83 -10.12 -6.01
C THR A 137 1.44 -11.12 -7.10
N LYS A 138 0.21 -11.62 -7.06
CA LYS A 138 -0.28 -12.69 -7.94
C LYS A 138 -1.16 -12.18 -9.08
N LEU A 139 -2.08 -11.26 -8.81
CA LEU A 139 -3.11 -10.78 -9.74
C LEU A 139 -2.95 -9.28 -10.08
N ILE A 140 -2.15 -8.55 -9.31
CA ILE A 140 -1.88 -7.13 -9.53
C ILE A 140 -0.39 -6.92 -9.79
N LYS A 141 -0.02 -6.52 -11.00
CA LYS A 141 1.37 -6.21 -11.36
C LYS A 141 1.83 -4.89 -10.78
N VAL A 142 3.04 -4.88 -10.24
CA VAL A 142 3.76 -3.66 -9.89
C VAL A 142 4.30 -3.02 -11.17
N GLN A 143 3.91 -1.77 -11.43
CA GLN A 143 4.36 -0.99 -12.58
C GLN A 143 5.59 -0.16 -12.23
N ASP A 144 5.51 0.59 -11.13
CA ASP A 144 6.60 1.43 -10.64
C ASP A 144 6.49 1.61 -9.12
N VAL A 145 7.63 1.72 -8.45
CA VAL A 145 7.74 2.04 -7.02
C VAL A 145 8.97 2.91 -6.78
N THR A 146 8.75 4.08 -6.20
CA THR A 146 9.80 5.01 -5.77
C THR A 146 9.61 5.33 -4.29
N TYR A 147 10.71 5.44 -3.54
CA TYR A 147 10.69 5.81 -2.14
C TYR A 147 11.72 6.91 -1.82
N LYS A 148 11.37 7.76 -0.87
CA LYS A 148 12.27 8.75 -0.25
C LYS A 148 12.16 8.64 1.26
N THR A 149 13.27 8.87 1.94
CA THR A 149 13.34 8.93 3.40
C THR A 149 13.98 10.26 3.80
N PHE A 150 13.49 10.85 4.88
CA PHE A 150 13.92 12.16 5.39
C PHE A 150 14.38 12.05 6.84
#